data_AF-A0A834YW70-F1
#
_entry.id   AF-A0A834YW70-F1
#
_cell.length_a   1.000
_cell.length_b   1.000
_cell.length_c   1.000
_cell.angle_alpha   90.00
_cell.angle_beta   90.00
_cell.angle_gamma   90.00
#
_symmetry.space_group_name_H-M   'P 1'
#
loop_
_entity.id
_entity.type
_entity.pdbx_description
1 polymer ?
#
loop_
_entity_poly.entity_id
_entity_poly.type
_entity_poly.pdbx_seq_one_letter_code
_entity_poly.pdbx_strand_id
1 'polypeptide(L)'
;MVSSWLADAAMYELWVGSDGSAAHKIYYSELPWPIGKILYFKQIHAAKQLLGITKSNAELKEAEIYRRASLAYEALSTRLGEQTFFFENRPTSMDAIFLGHVLFTLHALPDTSVLRSKLLEHSNLVRYAEKLKIEFLEAGPSSTSGPRSPLDPSSSTPRRGAPSYWSSKPKSKPKREKTEEEKTFRRRAKYFLATQLVAVLVFLSLLGGSDDALVEIDDDDDDSLNYDD
;
A
#
# COMPACT_ATOMS: atom_id res chain seq x y z
N MET A 1 -1.02 -17.28 -16.50
CA MET A 1 0.33 -16.68 -16.45
C MET A 1 0.24 -15.22 -16.07
N VAL A 2 -0.41 -14.34 -16.86
CA VAL A 2 -0.56 -12.93 -16.46
C VAL A 2 -1.45 -12.78 -15.22
N SER A 3 -2.65 -13.38 -15.23
CA SER A 3 -3.58 -13.37 -14.10
C SER A 3 -3.16 -14.21 -12.89
N SER A 4 -2.00 -14.88 -12.96
CA SER A 4 -1.47 -15.71 -11.88
C SER A 4 -0.07 -15.23 -11.53
N TRP A 5 0.97 -15.73 -12.19
CA TRP A 5 2.37 -15.45 -11.85
C TRP A 5 2.74 -13.96 -11.88
N LEU A 6 2.27 -13.22 -12.88
CA LEU A 6 2.57 -11.78 -12.96
C LEU A 6 1.75 -10.96 -11.95
N ALA A 7 0.49 -11.35 -11.72
CA ALA A 7 -0.35 -10.75 -10.68
C ALA A 7 0.24 -11.00 -9.28
N ASP A 8 0.70 -12.22 -8.99
CA ASP A 8 1.37 -12.58 -7.73
C ASP A 8 2.65 -11.76 -7.55
N ALA A 9 3.45 -11.60 -8.62
CA ALA A 9 4.66 -10.81 -8.57
C ALA A 9 4.39 -9.32 -8.39
N ALA A 10 3.38 -8.75 -9.05
CA ALA A 10 2.98 -7.36 -8.87
C ALA A 10 2.46 -7.10 -7.45
N MET A 11 1.69 -8.03 -6.90
CA MET A 11 1.21 -7.98 -5.52
C MET A 11 2.37 -8.07 -4.53
N TYR A 12 3.30 -9.00 -4.74
CA TYR A 12 4.51 -9.12 -3.93
C TYR A 12 5.32 -7.82 -3.98
N GLU A 13 5.60 -7.29 -5.17
CA GLU A 13 6.41 -6.09 -5.33
C GLU A 13 5.80 -4.87 -4.63
N LEU A 14 4.50 -4.65 -4.84
CA LEU A 14 3.79 -3.48 -4.30
C LEU A 14 3.73 -3.50 -2.77
N TRP A 15 3.46 -4.67 -2.17
CA TRP A 15 3.16 -4.78 -0.75
C TRP A 15 4.34 -5.26 0.10
N VAL A 16 5.23 -6.09 -0.45
CA VAL A 16 6.24 -6.81 0.33
C VAL A 16 7.67 -6.52 -0.13
N GLY A 17 7.93 -6.59 -1.44
CA GLY A 17 9.28 -6.53 -2.01
C GLY A 17 9.88 -5.11 -2.12
N SER A 18 9.04 -4.08 -2.21
CA SER A 18 9.49 -2.68 -2.27
C SER A 18 9.45 -1.98 -0.92
N ASP A 19 10.02 -0.77 -0.86
CA ASP A 19 10.01 0.11 0.33
C ASP A 19 8.62 0.62 0.73
N GLY A 20 7.56 0.25 0.00
CA GLY A 20 6.19 0.65 0.26
C GLY A 20 5.87 2.08 -0.16
N SER A 21 6.82 2.83 -0.70
CA SER A 21 6.63 4.23 -1.13
C SER A 21 5.54 4.34 -2.20
N ALA A 22 5.55 3.43 -3.17
CA ALA A 22 4.54 3.32 -4.22
C ALA A 22 3.15 3.04 -3.64
N ALA A 23 3.02 2.02 -2.79
CA ALA A 23 1.76 1.68 -2.15
C ALA A 23 1.21 2.82 -1.30
N HIS A 24 2.09 3.50 -0.54
CA HIS A 24 1.72 4.67 0.25
C HIS A 24 1.21 5.81 -0.64
N LYS A 25 1.97 6.18 -1.67
CA LYS A 25 1.62 7.26 -2.60
C LYS A 25 0.28 7.02 -3.28
N ILE A 26 0.01 5.79 -3.70
CA ILE A 26 -1.19 5.44 -4.49
C ILE A 26 -2.43 5.30 -3.60
N TYR A 27 -2.32 4.63 -2.44
CA TYR A 27 -3.49 4.23 -1.67
C TYR A 27 -3.69 4.97 -0.34
N TYR A 28 -2.64 5.58 0.21
CA TYR A 28 -2.64 6.03 1.62
C TYR A 28 -2.16 7.47 1.84
N SER A 29 -1.70 8.16 0.80
CA SER A 29 -1.16 9.53 0.87
C SER A 29 -2.18 10.54 1.42
N GLU A 30 -3.46 10.34 1.11
CA GLU A 30 -4.57 11.20 1.56
C GLU A 30 -5.16 10.78 2.91
N LEU A 31 -4.70 9.68 3.50
CA LEU A 31 -5.28 9.16 4.75
C LEU A 31 -4.53 9.69 5.98
N PRO A 32 -5.26 10.16 7.01
CA PRO A 32 -4.62 10.62 8.24
C PRO A 32 -3.98 9.45 9.00
N TRP A 33 -2.92 9.77 9.73
CA TRP A 33 -2.39 8.87 10.75
C TRP A 33 -3.42 8.71 11.90
N PRO A 34 -3.66 7.51 12.44
CA PRO A 34 -2.98 6.24 12.18
C PRO A 34 -3.65 5.35 11.11
N ILE A 35 -4.80 5.74 10.57
CA ILE A 35 -5.66 4.89 9.72
C ILE A 35 -4.90 4.35 8.51
N GLY A 36 -4.17 5.20 7.78
CA GLY A 36 -3.40 4.77 6.62
C GLY A 36 -2.34 3.72 6.96
N LYS A 37 -1.71 3.82 8.13
CA LYS A 37 -0.69 2.86 8.58
C LYS A 37 -1.31 1.49 8.89
N ILE A 38 -2.45 1.47 9.58
CA ILE A 38 -3.16 0.23 9.93
C ILE A 38 -3.63 -0.49 8.66
N LEU A 39 -4.22 0.24 7.70
CA LEU A 39 -4.67 -0.34 6.44
C LEU A 39 -3.51 -0.88 5.61
N TYR A 40 -2.37 -0.16 5.59
CA TYR A 40 -1.17 -0.63 4.93
C TYR A 40 -0.66 -1.96 5.52
N PHE A 41 -0.55 -2.07 6.85
CA PHE A 41 -0.15 -3.32 7.50
C PHE A 41 -1.14 -4.46 7.23
N LYS A 42 -2.44 -4.18 7.20
CA LYS A 42 -3.46 -5.17 6.84
C LYS A 42 -3.23 -5.71 5.43
N GLN A 43 -2.91 -4.85 4.46
CA GLN A 43 -2.61 -5.29 3.09
C GLN A 43 -1.31 -6.10 3.00
N ILE A 44 -0.25 -5.70 3.72
CA ILE A 44 0.97 -6.51 3.80
C ILE A 44 0.66 -7.92 4.32
N HIS A 45 -0.09 -8.01 5.41
CA HIS A 45 -0.46 -9.30 5.99
C HIS A 45 -1.27 -10.14 5.00
N ALA A 46 -2.28 -9.55 4.36
CA ALA A 46 -3.09 -10.24 3.35
C ALA A 46 -2.25 -10.74 2.16
N ALA A 47 -1.33 -9.91 1.65
CA ALA A 47 -0.43 -10.29 0.57
C ALA A 47 0.48 -11.46 0.97
N LYS A 48 1.06 -11.42 2.18
CA LYS A 48 1.90 -12.52 2.70
C LYS A 48 1.10 -13.82 2.83
N GLN A 49 -0.13 -13.77 3.35
CA GLN A 49 -1.00 -14.94 3.46
C GLN A 49 -1.34 -15.53 2.09
N LEU A 50 -1.77 -14.70 1.13
CA LEU A 50 -2.11 -15.15 -0.23
C LEU A 50 -0.93 -15.79 -0.96
N LEU A 51 0.29 -15.27 -0.75
CA LEU A 51 1.51 -15.79 -1.37
C LEU A 51 2.14 -16.95 -0.57
N GLY A 52 1.61 -17.25 0.62
CA GLY A 52 2.16 -18.24 1.56
C GLY A 52 3.58 -17.91 2.02
N ILE A 53 3.84 -16.61 2.27
CA ILE A 53 5.11 -16.09 2.76
C ILE A 53 5.10 -16.10 4.28
N THR A 54 6.03 -16.85 4.86
CA THR A 54 6.33 -16.91 6.29
C THR A 54 7.74 -16.39 6.53
N LYS A 55 8.09 -16.13 7.80
CA LYS A 55 9.45 -15.69 8.17
C LYS A 55 10.52 -16.69 7.72
N SER A 56 10.24 -17.99 7.78
CA SER A 56 11.20 -19.06 7.47
C SER A 56 11.37 -19.35 5.97
N ASN A 57 10.42 -18.93 5.12
CA ASN A 57 10.45 -19.24 3.68
C ASN A 57 10.51 -18.00 2.77
N ALA A 58 10.66 -16.80 3.35
CA ALA A 58 10.52 -15.54 2.63
C ALA A 58 11.46 -15.44 1.42
N GLU A 59 12.76 -15.74 1.60
CA GLU A 59 13.75 -15.68 0.52
C GLU A 59 13.47 -16.69 -0.59
N LEU A 60 13.08 -17.92 -0.23
CA LEU A 60 12.72 -18.96 -1.20
C LEU A 60 11.49 -18.55 -2.01
N LYS A 61 10.47 -18.00 -1.33
CA LYS A 61 9.23 -17.54 -1.97
C LYS A 61 9.48 -16.37 -2.89
N GLU A 62 10.27 -15.39 -2.46
CA GLU A 62 10.71 -14.26 -3.28
C GLU A 62 11.40 -14.74 -4.56
N ALA A 63 12.42 -15.61 -4.43
CA ALA A 63 13.14 -16.15 -5.56
C ALA A 63 12.21 -16.88 -6.55
N GLU A 64 11.27 -17.69 -6.03
CA GLU A 64 10.29 -18.40 -6.86
C GLU A 64 9.32 -17.46 -7.58
N ILE A 65 8.81 -16.43 -6.90
CA ILE A 65 7.92 -15.41 -7.49
C ILE A 65 8.61 -14.72 -8.67
N TYR A 66 9.85 -14.25 -8.46
CA TYR A 66 10.62 -13.57 -9.49
C TYR A 66 11.07 -14.49 -10.62
N ARG A 67 11.37 -15.76 -10.33
CA ARG A 67 11.66 -16.76 -11.36
C ARG A 67 10.44 -17.00 -12.25
N ARG A 68 9.26 -17.16 -11.66
CA ARG A 68 7.99 -17.30 -12.41
C ARG A 68 7.67 -16.07 -13.24
N ALA A 69 7.87 -14.87 -12.69
CA ALA A 69 7.67 -13.63 -13.43
C ALA A 69 8.59 -13.54 -14.65
N SER A 70 9.87 -13.89 -14.48
CA SER A 70 10.86 -13.92 -15.58
C SER A 70 10.42 -14.90 -16.68
N LEU A 71 10.04 -16.12 -16.31
CA LEU A 71 9.52 -17.11 -17.27
C LEU A 71 8.24 -16.63 -17.96
N ALA A 72 7.39 -15.89 -17.25
CA ALA A 72 6.18 -15.34 -17.84
C ALA A 72 6.48 -14.27 -18.87
N TYR A 73 7.37 -13.33 -18.57
CA TYR A 73 7.77 -12.31 -19.54
C TYR A 73 8.48 -12.92 -20.75
N GLU A 74 9.38 -13.89 -20.56
CA GLU A 74 10.04 -14.58 -21.66
C GLU A 74 9.03 -15.26 -22.60
N ALA A 75 8.06 -15.99 -22.03
CA ALA A 75 7.02 -16.66 -22.80
C ALA A 75 6.11 -15.67 -23.53
N LEU A 76 5.76 -14.55 -22.89
CA LEU A 76 4.93 -13.49 -23.49
C LEU A 76 5.69 -12.75 -24.59
N SER A 77 6.97 -12.47 -24.38
CA SER A 77 7.86 -11.86 -25.37
C SER A 77 7.96 -12.75 -26.60
N THR A 78 8.25 -14.04 -26.41
CA THR A 78 8.29 -15.04 -27.49
C THR A 78 6.96 -15.15 -28.21
N ARG A 79 5.85 -15.15 -27.46
CA ARG A 79 4.50 -15.25 -28.02
C ARG A 79 4.13 -14.03 -28.86
N LEU A 80 4.47 -12.84 -28.39
CA LEU A 80 4.18 -11.60 -29.07
C LEU A 80 5.04 -11.46 -30.33
N GLY A 81 6.34 -11.72 -30.22
CA GLY A 81 7.29 -11.48 -31.31
C GLY A 81 7.16 -10.06 -31.84
N GLU A 82 6.82 -9.94 -33.13
CA GLU A 82 6.56 -8.68 -33.83
C GLU A 82 5.06 -8.45 -34.14
N GLN A 83 4.17 -9.24 -33.52
CA GLN A 83 2.73 -9.14 -33.74
C GLN A 83 2.14 -7.89 -33.09
N THR A 84 1.02 -7.42 -33.63
CA THR A 84 0.32 -6.25 -33.08
C THR A 84 -0.48 -6.56 -31.81
N PHE A 85 -0.96 -7.80 -31.66
CA PHE A 85 -1.69 -8.31 -30.50
C PHE A 85 -1.22 -9.74 -30.18
N PHE A 86 -1.52 -10.25 -28.99
CA PHE A 86 -1.14 -11.61 -28.58
C PHE A 86 -1.84 -12.72 -29.39
N PHE A 87 -3.02 -12.40 -29.92
CA PHE A 87 -3.87 -13.30 -30.69
C PHE A 87 -4.44 -12.56 -31.89
N GLU A 88 -4.17 -13.09 -33.09
CA GLU A 88 -4.72 -12.57 -34.35
C GLU A 88 -4.44 -11.06 -34.53
N ASN A 89 -5.23 -10.38 -35.37
CA ASN A 89 -5.11 -8.95 -35.64
C ASN A 89 -6.15 -8.11 -34.87
N ARG A 90 -6.62 -8.59 -33.71
CA ARG A 90 -7.63 -7.89 -32.91
C ARG A 90 -7.29 -7.95 -31.41
N PRO A 91 -7.46 -6.85 -30.65
CA PRO A 91 -7.23 -6.89 -29.21
C PRO A 91 -8.21 -7.84 -28.52
N THR A 92 -7.68 -8.59 -27.55
CA THR A 92 -8.42 -9.53 -26.69
C THR A 92 -8.34 -9.10 -25.23
N SER A 93 -9.07 -9.81 -24.35
CA SER A 93 -8.96 -9.60 -22.90
C SER A 93 -7.53 -9.83 -22.38
N MET A 94 -6.76 -10.70 -23.04
CA MET A 94 -5.35 -10.92 -22.71
C MET A 94 -4.53 -9.64 -22.88
N ASP A 95 -4.69 -8.95 -24.02
CA ASP A 95 -4.00 -7.70 -24.33
C ASP A 95 -4.35 -6.63 -23.29
N ALA A 96 -5.62 -6.52 -22.90
CA ALA A 96 -6.07 -5.57 -21.88
C ALA A 96 -5.46 -5.86 -20.49
N ILE A 97 -5.48 -7.12 -20.06
CA ILE A 97 -4.92 -7.52 -18.76
C ILE A 97 -3.40 -7.30 -18.75
N PHE A 98 -2.70 -7.68 -19.82
CA PHE A 98 -1.27 -7.50 -19.91
C PHE A 98 -0.87 -6.02 -20.01
N LEU A 99 -1.60 -5.22 -20.78
CA LEU A 99 -1.40 -3.77 -20.83
C LEU A 99 -1.52 -3.14 -19.44
N GLY A 100 -2.56 -3.50 -18.68
CA GLY A 100 -2.72 -3.04 -17.30
C GLY A 100 -1.53 -3.42 -16.42
N HIS A 101 -1.07 -4.67 -16.52
CA HIS A 101 0.10 -5.16 -15.79
C HIS A 101 1.38 -4.38 -16.12
N VAL A 102 1.67 -4.17 -17.41
CA VAL A 102 2.87 -3.45 -17.86
C VAL A 102 2.84 -1.99 -17.44
N LEU A 103 1.72 -1.29 -17.65
CA LEU A 103 1.59 0.12 -17.26
C LEU A 103 1.70 0.29 -15.75
N PHE A 104 1.09 -0.59 -14.96
CA PHE A 104 1.26 -0.60 -13.52
C PHE A 104 2.74 -0.81 -13.15
N THR A 105 3.39 -1.82 -13.74
CA THR A 105 4.79 -2.13 -13.45
C THR A 105 5.74 -0.98 -13.79
N LEU A 106 5.52 -0.27 -14.90
CA LEU A 106 6.38 0.83 -15.35
C LEU A 106 6.12 2.15 -14.62
N HIS A 107 4.87 2.44 -14.26
CA HIS A 107 4.49 3.77 -13.75
C HIS A 107 4.17 3.82 -12.26
N ALA A 108 3.79 2.69 -11.65
CA ALA A 108 3.46 2.63 -10.22
C ALA A 108 4.66 2.18 -9.38
N LEU A 109 5.45 1.22 -9.87
CA LEU A 109 6.54 0.63 -9.10
C LEU A 109 7.82 1.48 -9.19
N PRO A 110 8.61 1.57 -8.11
CA PRO A 110 9.82 2.38 -8.07
C PRO A 110 10.88 1.84 -9.05
N ASP A 111 11.85 2.68 -9.42
CA ASP A 111 12.96 2.27 -10.31
C ASP A 111 13.80 1.13 -9.72
N THR A 112 13.82 0.98 -8.40
CA THR A 112 14.48 -0.10 -7.67
C THR A 112 13.75 -1.44 -7.74
N SER A 113 12.57 -1.48 -8.37
CA SER A 113 11.77 -2.70 -8.48
C SER A 113 12.48 -3.77 -9.31
N VAL A 114 12.58 -4.97 -8.75
CA VAL A 114 13.09 -6.17 -9.42
C VAL A 114 12.13 -6.59 -10.52
N LEU A 115 10.82 -6.57 -10.26
CA LEU A 115 9.82 -6.91 -11.26
C LEU A 115 9.86 -5.97 -12.47
N ARG A 116 10.05 -4.67 -12.23
CA ARG A 116 10.20 -3.66 -13.29
C ARG A 116 11.47 -3.91 -14.08
N SER A 117 12.59 -4.16 -13.40
CA SER A 117 13.86 -4.47 -14.06
C SER A 117 13.72 -5.67 -15.01
N LYS A 118 13.06 -6.75 -14.56
CA LYS A 118 12.78 -7.94 -15.37
C LYS A 118 11.90 -7.67 -16.58
N LEU A 119 10.89 -6.81 -16.44
CA LEU A 119 10.06 -6.41 -17.59
C LEU A 119 10.88 -5.64 -18.64
N LEU A 120 11.78 -4.76 -18.19
CA LEU A 120 12.61 -3.93 -19.06
C LEU A 120 13.63 -4.74 -19.87
N GLU A 121 13.96 -5.98 -19.47
CA GLU A 121 14.76 -6.91 -20.27
C GLU A 121 14.07 -7.28 -21.60
N HIS A 122 12.75 -7.09 -21.72
CA HIS A 122 11.95 -7.44 -22.90
C HIS A 122 11.40 -6.19 -23.61
N SER A 123 12.25 -5.56 -24.43
CA SER A 123 11.92 -4.30 -25.11
C SER A 123 10.69 -4.35 -26.05
N ASN A 124 10.40 -5.51 -26.65
CA ASN A 124 9.21 -5.70 -27.49
C ASN A 124 7.91 -5.58 -26.68
N LEU A 125 7.87 -6.13 -25.46
CA LEU A 125 6.71 -6.01 -24.56
C LEU A 125 6.48 -4.56 -24.13
N VAL A 126 7.55 -3.83 -23.83
CA VAL A 126 7.49 -2.41 -23.46
C VAL A 126 6.97 -1.58 -24.64
N ARG A 127 7.57 -1.74 -25.83
CA ARG A 127 7.14 -1.05 -27.06
C ARG A 127 5.68 -1.35 -27.39
N TYR A 128 5.27 -2.61 -27.24
CA TYR A 128 3.90 -3.02 -27.44
C TYR A 128 2.94 -2.30 -26.49
N ALA A 129 3.26 -2.24 -25.20
CA ALA A 129 2.42 -1.54 -24.23
C ALA A 129 2.37 -0.03 -24.48
N GLU A 130 3.48 0.60 -24.87
CA GLU A 130 3.51 2.01 -25.27
C GLU A 130 2.62 2.29 -26.48
N LYS A 131 2.69 1.44 -27.51
CA LYS A 131 1.81 1.53 -28.69
C LYS A 131 0.34 1.46 -28.28
N LEU A 132 -0.04 0.46 -27.48
CA LEU A 132 -1.43 0.30 -27.05
C LEU A 132 -1.90 1.41 -26.11
N LYS A 133 -1.02 1.94 -25.26
CA LYS A 133 -1.29 3.11 -24.42
C LYS A 133 -1.64 4.32 -25.30
N ILE A 134 -0.85 4.60 -26.32
CA ILE A 134 -1.12 5.72 -27.24
C ILE A 134 -2.46 5.49 -27.97
N GLU A 135 -2.67 4.29 -28.51
CA GLU A 135 -3.87 3.97 -29.30
C GLU A 135 -5.18 4.00 -28.49
N PHE A 136 -5.18 3.51 -27.25
CA PHE A 136 -6.41 3.34 -26.48
C PHE A 136 -6.61 4.35 -25.35
N LEU A 137 -5.55 4.96 -24.82
CA LEU A 137 -5.64 5.88 -23.68
C LEU A 137 -5.39 7.34 -24.08
N GLU A 138 -4.54 7.61 -25.08
CA GLU A 138 -4.15 8.98 -25.46
C GLU A 138 -4.79 9.46 -26.75
N ALA A 139 -5.03 8.56 -27.71
CA ALA A 139 -5.85 8.84 -28.87
C ALA A 139 -7.31 8.95 -28.42
N GLY A 140 -7.66 10.12 -27.89
CA GLY A 140 -9.02 10.46 -27.48
C GLY A 140 -10.02 10.22 -28.62
N PRO A 141 -11.30 9.98 -28.30
CA PRO A 141 -12.30 9.57 -29.28
C PRO A 141 -12.44 10.65 -30.36
N SER A 142 -11.84 10.42 -31.52
CA SER A 142 -12.34 11.02 -32.74
C SER A 142 -13.71 10.40 -32.99
N SER A 143 -14.75 11.12 -32.57
CA SER A 143 -16.16 10.86 -32.85
C SER A 143 -16.79 9.64 -32.17
N THR A 144 -17.09 9.75 -30.87
CA THR A 144 -18.32 9.17 -30.30
C THR A 144 -18.76 10.02 -29.13
N SER A 145 -19.79 10.83 -29.35
CA SER A 145 -20.50 11.58 -28.32
C SER A 145 -21.22 10.61 -27.37
N GLY A 146 -20.60 10.29 -26.24
CA GLY A 146 -21.26 9.68 -25.09
C GLY A 146 -21.89 10.74 -24.18
N PRO A 147 -23.03 10.47 -23.51
CA PRO A 147 -23.74 11.48 -22.73
C PRO A 147 -22.90 11.93 -21.53
N ARG A 148 -22.72 13.25 -21.38
CA ARG A 148 -22.14 13.86 -20.19
C ARG A 148 -23.03 13.54 -18.98
N SER A 149 -22.48 12.85 -18.00
CA SER A 149 -23.09 12.71 -16.67
C SER A 149 -23.05 14.07 -15.96
N PRO A 150 -24.19 14.65 -15.53
CA PRO A 150 -24.22 15.92 -14.84
C PRO A 150 -24.14 15.68 -13.33
N LEU A 151 -22.92 15.59 -12.79
CA LEU A 151 -22.70 15.68 -11.35
C LEU A 151 -21.50 16.59 -11.08
N ASP A 152 -21.68 17.87 -11.41
CA ASP A 152 -20.93 18.96 -10.78
C ASP A 152 -21.64 19.33 -9.46
N PRO A 153 -20.99 19.18 -8.29
CA PRO A 153 -21.31 20.01 -7.14
C PRO A 153 -20.39 21.23 -7.16
N SER A 154 -20.86 22.30 -7.80
CA SER A 154 -20.42 23.65 -7.43
C SER A 154 -21.01 23.99 -6.07
N SER A 155 -20.17 24.04 -5.03
CA SER A 155 -20.47 24.86 -3.86
C SER A 155 -19.21 25.61 -3.43
N SER A 156 -19.16 26.86 -3.85
CA SER A 156 -18.27 27.89 -3.35
C SER A 156 -18.75 28.37 -1.98
N THR A 157 -17.93 28.22 -0.94
CA THR A 157 -17.97 29.13 0.22
C THR A 157 -16.55 29.57 0.57
N PRO A 158 -16.26 30.88 0.65
CA PRO A 158 -14.94 31.36 0.98
C PRO A 158 -14.77 31.37 2.50
N ARG A 159 -13.95 30.48 3.06
CA ARG A 159 -13.46 30.68 4.44
C ARG A 159 -12.20 31.52 4.40
N ARG A 160 -12.45 32.82 4.59
CA ARG A 160 -11.55 33.85 5.13
C ARG A 160 -10.42 33.24 5.97
N GLY A 161 -9.19 33.50 5.57
CA GLY A 161 -8.04 33.41 6.45
C GLY A 161 -8.07 34.53 7.50
N ALA A 162 -7.56 34.21 8.70
CA ALA A 162 -6.97 35.12 9.67
C ALA A 162 -6.25 34.23 10.73
N PRO A 163 -5.27 34.73 11.50
CA PRO A 163 -3.90 34.25 11.40
C PRO A 163 -3.46 33.38 12.58
N SER A 164 -2.28 32.80 12.39
CA SER A 164 -1.35 32.31 13.40
C SER A 164 -1.20 33.23 14.61
N TYR A 165 -0.72 32.63 15.71
CA TYR A 165 -0.29 33.18 17.01
C TYR A 165 -1.19 32.77 18.17
N TRP A 166 -1.03 31.53 18.62
CA TRP A 166 -1.27 31.18 20.02
C TRP A 166 -0.02 30.52 20.61
N SER A 167 1.04 31.32 20.77
CA SER A 167 2.17 30.97 21.62
C SER A 167 1.87 31.46 23.05
N SER A 168 1.07 30.72 23.81
CA SER A 168 1.05 30.89 25.25
C SER A 168 2.15 30.02 25.86
N LYS A 169 3.31 30.62 26.14
CA LYS A 169 4.29 30.06 27.08
C LYS A 169 3.53 29.70 28.37
N PRO A 170 3.63 28.47 28.90
CA PRO A 170 3.03 28.19 30.19
C PRO A 170 3.80 28.98 31.25
N LYS A 171 3.20 30.05 31.77
CA LYS A 171 3.63 30.65 33.04
C LYS A 171 3.54 29.54 34.10
N SER A 172 4.66 29.25 34.76
CA SER A 172 4.70 28.35 35.91
C SER A 172 3.73 28.87 36.97
N LYS A 173 2.60 28.18 37.14
CA LYS A 173 1.74 28.39 38.30
C LYS A 173 2.40 27.70 39.50
N PRO A 174 2.39 28.30 40.70
CA PRO A 174 2.86 27.63 41.91
C PRO A 174 2.03 26.36 42.10
N LYS A 175 2.67 25.28 42.56
CA LYS A 175 2.04 23.97 42.84
C LYS A 175 0.76 24.18 43.66
N ARG A 176 -0.39 24.16 42.99
CA ARG A 176 -1.70 24.11 43.66
C ARG A 176 -1.82 22.71 44.25
N GLU A 177 -2.02 22.66 45.54
CA GLU A 177 -2.23 21.42 46.30
C GLU A 177 -3.39 20.65 45.66
N LYS A 178 -3.09 19.43 45.17
CA LYS A 178 -4.07 18.58 44.49
C LYS A 178 -5.11 18.14 45.51
N THR A 179 -6.31 18.69 45.44
CA THR A 179 -7.47 18.18 46.17
C THR A 179 -7.71 16.71 45.81
N GLU A 180 -8.10 15.90 46.79
CA GLU A 180 -8.28 14.44 46.64
C GLU A 180 -9.25 14.09 45.49
N GLU A 181 -10.20 14.98 45.19
CA GLU A 181 -11.14 14.85 44.07
C GLU A 181 -10.46 14.93 42.68
N GLU A 182 -9.43 15.76 42.52
CA GLU A 182 -8.69 15.86 41.26
C GLU A 182 -7.82 14.60 41.02
N LYS A 183 -7.28 14.02 42.09
CA LYS A 183 -6.54 12.74 42.04
C LYS A 183 -7.46 11.59 41.64
N THR A 184 -8.67 11.52 42.19
CA THR A 184 -9.65 10.48 41.86
C THR A 184 -10.20 10.64 40.45
N PHE A 185 -10.47 11.86 39.98
CA PHE A 185 -10.88 12.12 38.60
C PHE A 185 -9.79 11.70 37.61
N ARG A 186 -8.52 12.00 37.88
CA ARG A 186 -7.42 11.60 37.00
C ARG A 186 -7.19 10.09 36.99
N ARG A 187 -7.42 9.40 38.10
CA ARG A 187 -7.44 7.92 38.14
C ARG A 187 -8.60 7.37 37.31
N ARG A 188 -9.82 7.91 37.48
CA ARG A 188 -11.01 7.53 36.69
C ARG A 188 -10.84 7.80 35.21
N ALA A 189 -10.23 8.92 34.83
CA ALA A 189 -9.91 9.23 33.44
C ALA A 189 -8.89 8.26 32.84
N LYS A 190 -7.86 7.87 33.62
CA LYS A 190 -6.92 6.81 33.22
C LYS A 190 -7.62 5.48 33.03
N TYR A 191 -8.53 5.10 33.95
CA TYR A 191 -9.32 3.89 33.79
C TYR A 191 -10.23 3.98 32.56
N PHE A 192 -10.90 5.10 32.32
CA PHE A 192 -11.73 5.30 31.14
C PHE A 192 -10.94 5.11 29.83
N LEU A 193 -9.75 5.73 29.74
CA LEU A 193 -8.84 5.55 28.60
C LEU A 193 -8.39 4.09 28.45
N ALA A 194 -8.04 3.44 29.56
CA ALA A 194 -7.65 2.02 29.56
C ALA A 194 -8.81 1.12 29.13
N THR A 195 -10.02 1.34 29.65
CA THR A 195 -11.23 0.58 29.28
C THR A 195 -11.57 0.79 27.81
N GLN A 196 -11.41 2.02 27.29
CA GLN A 196 -11.64 2.29 25.88
C GLN A 196 -10.61 1.62 24.98
N LEU A 197 -9.34 1.59 25.39
CA LEU A 197 -8.30 0.83 24.70
C LEU A 197 -8.59 -0.68 24.73
N VAL A 198 -8.99 -1.23 25.87
CA VAL A 198 -9.41 -2.64 25.99
C VAL A 198 -10.61 -2.93 25.11
N ALA A 199 -11.63 -2.07 25.08
CA ALA A 199 -12.81 -2.25 24.23
C ALA A 199 -12.45 -2.25 22.74
N VAL A 200 -11.53 -1.37 22.31
CA VAL A 200 -11.02 -1.36 20.93
C VAL A 200 -10.24 -2.64 20.63
N LEU A 201 -9.38 -3.12 21.54
CA LEU A 201 -8.66 -4.38 21.37
C LEU A 201 -9.63 -5.57 21.27
N VAL A 202 -10.63 -5.66 22.14
CA VAL A 202 -11.67 -6.71 22.10
C VAL A 202 -12.47 -6.65 20.80
N PHE A 203 -12.87 -5.46 20.35
CA PHE A 203 -13.55 -5.28 19.06
C PHE A 203 -12.68 -5.76 17.89
N LEU A 204 -11.40 -5.41 17.89
CA LEU A 204 -10.45 -5.87 16.88
C LEU A 204 -10.20 -7.38 16.97
N SER A 205 -10.19 -7.99 18.16
CA SER A 205 -10.08 -9.45 18.31
C SER A 205 -11.32 -10.19 17.82
N LEU A 206 -12.53 -9.66 18.10
CA LEU A 206 -13.79 -10.31 17.74
C LEU A 206 -14.17 -10.11 16.26
N LEU A 207 -13.86 -8.96 15.66
CA LEU A 207 -14.11 -8.70 14.23
C LEU A 207 -12.90 -8.96 13.33
N GLY A 208 -11.69 -9.03 13.87
CA GLY A 208 -10.45 -9.24 13.12
C GLY A 208 -10.11 -10.69 12.82
N GLY A 209 -10.80 -11.66 13.43
CA GLY A 209 -10.55 -13.08 13.24
C GLY A 209 -9.32 -13.56 14.00
N SER A 210 -9.53 -14.58 14.83
CA SER A 210 -8.52 -15.32 15.56
C SER A 210 -7.47 -15.92 14.63
N ASP A 211 -6.24 -15.40 14.68
CA ASP A 211 -4.98 -16.14 14.46
C ASP A 211 -3.79 -15.19 14.67
N ASP A 212 -3.47 -14.90 15.95
CA ASP A 212 -2.08 -14.72 16.39
C ASP A 212 -2.10 -14.69 17.93
N ALA A 213 -2.19 -15.89 18.50
CA ALA A 213 -1.88 -16.10 19.90
C ALA A 213 -0.36 -16.20 20.05
N LEU A 214 0.15 -15.60 21.12
CA LEU A 214 1.51 -15.72 21.67
C LEU A 214 2.54 -14.77 21.06
N VAL A 215 2.53 -13.52 21.57
CA VAL A 215 3.80 -12.84 21.85
C VAL A 215 4.45 -13.65 22.97
N GLU A 216 5.34 -14.57 22.61
CA GLU A 216 6.35 -15.10 23.53
C GLU A 216 7.16 -13.91 24.03
N ILE A 217 7.00 -13.63 25.32
CA ILE A 217 7.91 -12.78 26.07
C ILE A 217 9.11 -13.69 26.34
N ASP A 218 10.13 -13.59 25.50
CA ASP A 218 11.48 -14.02 25.90
C ASP A 218 12.01 -12.94 26.85
N ASP A 219 11.95 -13.28 28.13
CA ASP A 219 12.84 -12.73 29.14
C ASP A 219 14.25 -13.25 28.81
N ASP A 220 15.14 -12.36 28.37
CA ASP A 220 16.59 -12.39 28.63
C ASP A 220 17.24 -11.27 27.80
N ASP A 221 17.52 -10.14 28.45
CA ASP A 221 18.91 -9.68 28.53
C ASP A 221 19.04 -8.50 29.50
N ASP A 222 19.90 -8.77 30.46
CA ASP A 222 20.29 -8.05 31.66
C ASP A 222 21.10 -6.78 31.33
N ASP A 223 20.88 -5.78 32.17
CA ASP A 223 21.73 -4.64 32.52
C ASP A 223 22.99 -4.31 31.68
N SER A 224 23.01 -3.10 31.10
CA SER A 224 24.04 -2.10 31.46
C SER A 224 23.71 -0.72 30.88
N LEU A 225 23.15 0.13 31.75
CA LEU A 225 23.23 1.57 31.60
C LEU A 225 24.65 2.01 31.89
N ASN A 226 25.33 2.63 30.92
CA ASN A 226 26.40 3.58 31.24
C ASN A 226 26.17 4.87 30.45
N TYR A 227 25.78 5.92 31.18
CA TYR A 227 26.02 7.30 30.78
C TYR A 227 27.47 7.61 31.13
N ASP A 228 28.22 8.22 30.21
CA ASP A 228 29.11 9.34 30.51
C ASP A 228 29.57 10.02 29.21
N ASP A 229 29.42 11.36 29.24
CA ASP A 229 29.97 12.48 28.42
C ASP A 229 30.00 12.39 26.87
#